data_AF-A0A2S6NH44-F1
#
_entry.id   AF-A0A2S6NH44-F1
#
_cell.length_a   1.000
_cell.length_b   1.000
_cell.length_c   1.000
_cell.angle_alpha   90.00
_cell.angle_beta   90.00
_cell.angle_gamma   90.00
#
_symmetry.space_group_name_H-M   'P 1'
#
loop_
_entity.id
_entity.type
_entity.pdbx_description
1 polymer ?
#
loop_
_entity_poly.entity_id
_entity_poly.type
_entity_poly.pdbx_seq_one_letter_code
_entity_poly.pdbx_strand_id
1 'polypeptide(L)'
;MSFHRMPLLAAGLATLFLPLPGTPAARADGLISRVAIVRIFVPGVESQAQLADRLRAEGYTNVVMSSVYPTPVNPYPQSNRSWTRHLDLTPVHAGWNGVATKDGQVVQVYAQLLSRWN
;
A
#
# COMPACT_ATOMS: atom_id res chain seq x y z
N MET A 1 59.80 -31.48 35.88
CA MET A 1 60.21 -30.66 34.73
C MET A 1 59.23 -30.90 33.59
N SER A 2 58.85 -29.81 32.91
CA SER A 2 58.03 -29.69 31.70
C SER A 2 56.55 -30.03 31.75
N PHE A 3 55.76 -28.96 31.79
CA PHE A 3 54.38 -28.84 31.31
C PHE A 3 54.33 -28.99 29.79
N HIS A 4 53.33 -29.68 29.24
CA HIS A 4 52.77 -29.32 27.93
C HIS A 4 51.26 -29.62 27.84
N ARG A 5 50.52 -28.50 27.90
CA ARG A 5 49.36 -28.10 27.09
C ARG A 5 48.12 -29.00 27.01
N MET A 6 47.03 -28.41 27.52
CA MET A 6 45.63 -28.71 27.22
C MET A 6 45.29 -28.52 25.74
N PRO A 7 44.18 -29.13 25.31
CA PRO A 7 43.07 -28.31 24.82
C PRO A 7 41.73 -28.65 25.50
N LEU A 8 41.05 -27.57 25.87
CA LEU A 8 39.66 -27.47 26.26
C LEU A 8 38.74 -28.00 25.14
N LEU A 9 37.73 -28.81 25.46
CA LEU A 9 36.53 -28.88 24.62
C LEU A 9 35.29 -29.02 25.49
N ALA A 10 34.62 -27.88 25.66
CA ALA A 10 33.27 -27.77 26.17
C ALA A 10 32.31 -28.42 25.16
N ALA A 11 31.51 -29.39 25.61
CA ALA A 11 30.36 -29.87 24.86
C ALA A 11 29.11 -29.50 25.64
N GLY A 12 28.36 -28.55 25.08
CA GLY A 12 27.25 -27.87 25.72
C GLY A 12 25.99 -28.72 25.83
N LEU A 13 25.19 -28.38 26.84
CA LEU A 13 23.81 -28.82 27.02
C LEU A 13 22.97 -28.53 25.76
N ALA A 14 22.42 -29.59 25.16
CA ALA A 14 21.38 -29.48 24.15
C ALA A 14 20.04 -29.13 24.82
N THR A 15 19.72 -27.83 24.87
CA THR A 15 18.38 -27.38 25.28
C THR A 15 17.42 -27.61 24.13
N LEU A 16 16.51 -28.58 24.30
CA LEU A 16 15.42 -28.90 23.40
C LEU A 16 14.48 -27.68 23.32
N PHE A 17 14.57 -26.86 22.26
CA PHE A 17 13.57 -25.86 21.95
C PHE A 17 12.35 -26.55 21.33
N LEU A 18 11.30 -26.76 22.12
CA LEU A 18 9.97 -27.09 21.62
C LEU A 18 9.42 -25.86 20.89
N PRO A 19 9.11 -25.93 19.58
CA PRO A 19 8.37 -24.85 18.93
C PRO A 19 6.94 -24.88 19.45
N LEU A 20 6.56 -23.87 20.23
CA LEU A 20 5.15 -23.59 20.47
C LEU A 20 4.49 -23.30 19.12
N PRO A 21 3.38 -23.97 18.75
CA PRO A 21 2.57 -23.53 17.63
C PRO A 21 1.98 -22.18 18.00
N GLY A 22 2.60 -21.12 17.48
CA GLY A 22 2.05 -19.77 17.54
C GLY A 22 0.71 -19.76 16.83
N THR A 23 -0.38 -19.77 17.59
CA THR A 23 -1.68 -19.33 17.11
C THR A 23 -1.49 -17.93 16.54
N PRO A 24 -1.76 -17.67 15.24
CA PRO A 24 -1.85 -16.31 14.78
C PRO A 24 -3.01 -15.67 15.54
N ALA A 25 -2.72 -14.64 16.33
CA ALA A 25 -3.74 -13.81 16.94
C ALA A 25 -4.58 -13.22 15.80
N ALA A 26 -5.77 -13.77 15.60
CA ALA A 26 -6.77 -13.18 14.73
C ALA A 26 -7.12 -11.82 15.33
N ARG A 27 -6.56 -10.75 14.74
CA ARG A 27 -6.96 -9.38 15.06
C ARG A 27 -8.43 -9.23 14.69
N ALA A 28 -9.27 -9.19 15.70
CA ALA A 28 -10.64 -8.68 15.60
C ALA A 28 -10.57 -7.16 15.39
N ASP A 29 -10.29 -6.72 14.17
CA ASP A 29 -10.45 -5.32 13.79
C ASP A 29 -11.95 -5.04 13.64
N GLY A 30 -12.44 -4.18 14.54
CA GLY A 30 -13.85 -3.95 14.84
C GLY A 30 -14.70 -3.41 13.70
N LEU A 31 -16.00 -3.40 13.98
CA LEU A 31 -17.18 -3.03 13.16
C LEU A 31 -17.15 -1.68 12.40
N ILE A 32 -16.02 -0.96 12.36
CA ILE A 32 -15.87 0.32 11.64
C ILE A 32 -14.65 0.21 10.73
N SER A 33 -14.87 -0.21 9.49
CA SER A 33 -13.85 -0.20 8.44
C SER A 33 -13.56 1.26 8.05
N ARG A 34 -12.59 1.90 8.71
CA ARG A 34 -12.01 3.16 8.25
C ARG A 34 -11.09 2.86 7.07
N VAL A 35 -11.59 3.08 5.85
CA VAL A 35 -10.73 3.05 4.67
C VAL A 35 -9.77 4.24 4.75
N ALA A 36 -8.46 3.97 4.73
CA ALA A 36 -7.45 5.02 4.75
C ALA A 36 -7.55 5.90 3.49
N ILE A 37 -7.15 7.17 3.58
CA ILE A 37 -7.15 8.12 2.47
C ILE A 37 -5.73 8.60 2.23
N VAL A 38 -5.26 8.51 0.99
CA VAL A 38 -4.04 9.19 0.52
C VAL A 38 -4.42 10.41 -0.30
N ARG A 39 -3.80 11.55 0.01
CA ARG A 39 -3.95 12.79 -0.76
C ARG A 39 -2.65 13.08 -1.49
N ILE A 40 -2.71 13.16 -2.82
CA ILE A 40 -1.56 13.36 -3.69
C ILE A 40 -1.74 14.69 -4.40
N PHE A 41 -0.73 15.54 -4.31
CA PHE A 41 -0.66 16.75 -5.12
C PHE A 41 -0.16 16.37 -6.51
N VAL A 42 -0.97 16.68 -7.51
CA VAL A 42 -0.69 16.41 -8.91
C VAL A 42 -0.72 17.72 -9.69
N PRO A 43 0.22 17.94 -10.64
CA PRO A 43 0.02 18.95 -11.66
C PRO A 43 -1.24 18.60 -12.48
N GLY A 44 -2.10 19.59 -12.78
CA GLY A 44 -3.38 19.38 -13.49
C GLY A 44 -3.31 18.81 -14.92
N VAL A 45 -2.11 18.46 -15.40
CA VAL A 45 -1.86 17.83 -16.71
C VAL A 45 -1.46 16.35 -16.58
N GLU A 46 -1.42 15.82 -15.37
CA GLU A 46 -1.03 14.42 -15.12
C GLU A 46 -2.12 13.45 -15.57
N SER A 47 -1.73 12.36 -16.24
CA SER A 47 -2.62 11.26 -16.59
C SER A 47 -2.77 10.28 -15.42
N GLN A 48 -3.87 9.53 -15.39
CA GLN A 48 -4.07 8.51 -14.36
C GLN A 48 -3.01 7.41 -14.41
N ALA A 49 -2.39 7.16 -15.57
CA ALA A 49 -1.23 6.27 -15.69
C ALA A 49 -0.03 6.79 -14.91
N GLN A 50 0.31 8.07 -15.06
CA GLN A 50 1.41 8.71 -14.34
C GLN A 50 1.18 8.68 -12.82
N LEU A 51 -0.06 8.96 -12.38
CA LEU A 51 -0.43 8.85 -10.97
C LEU A 51 -0.30 7.42 -10.45
N ALA A 52 -0.72 6.43 -11.24
CA ALA A 52 -0.61 5.02 -10.88
C ALA A 52 0.85 4.57 -10.77
N ASP A 53 1.73 5.04 -11.66
CA ASP A 53 3.15 4.73 -11.63
C ASP A 53 3.85 5.37 -10.43
N ARG A 54 3.48 6.60 -10.07
CA ARG A 54 3.96 7.24 -8.84
C ARG A 54 3.56 6.48 -7.59
N LEU A 55 2.29 6.06 -7.50
CA LEU A 55 1.81 5.22 -6.41
C LEU A 55 2.62 3.92 -6.31
N ARG A 56 2.89 3.25 -7.44
CA ARG A 56 3.72 2.04 -7.44
C ARG A 56 5.15 2.32 -6.96
N ALA A 57 5.74 3.43 -7.39
CA ALA A 57 7.07 3.85 -6.93
C ALA A 57 7.12 4.14 -5.42
N GLU A 58 6.01 4.62 -4.83
CA GLU A 58 5.85 4.85 -3.39
C GLU A 58 5.44 3.59 -2.59
N GLY A 59 5.46 2.42 -3.24
CA GLY A 59 5.20 1.12 -2.62
C GLY A 59 3.73 0.70 -2.56
N TYR A 60 2.84 1.40 -3.25
CA TYR A 60 1.44 0.99 -3.34
C TYR A 60 1.26 -0.14 -4.38
N THR A 61 0.38 -1.08 -4.06
CA THR A 61 0.03 -2.24 -4.89
C THR A 61 -1.45 -2.22 -5.23
N ASN A 62 -1.91 -3.12 -6.11
CA ASN A 62 -3.33 -3.24 -6.50
C ASN A 62 -4.00 -1.91 -6.90
N VAL A 63 -3.25 -1.02 -7.54
CA VAL A 63 -3.74 0.28 -7.96
C VAL A 63 -4.83 0.10 -9.02
N VAL A 64 -6.04 0.59 -8.74
CA VAL A 64 -7.19 0.61 -9.66
C VAL A 64 -7.76 2.01 -9.69
N MET A 65 -7.72 2.66 -10.86
CA MET A 65 -8.29 3.98 -11.04
C MET A 65 -9.70 3.91 -11.63
N SER A 66 -10.44 4.98 -11.44
CA SER A 66 -11.75 5.22 -12.03
C SER A 66 -11.63 6.21 -13.18
N SER A 67 -12.21 5.86 -14.33
CA SER A 67 -12.36 6.77 -15.47
C SER A 67 -13.54 7.73 -15.32
N VAL A 68 -14.34 7.60 -14.26
CA VAL A 68 -15.53 8.41 -14.00
C VAL A 68 -15.21 9.49 -12.99
N TYR A 69 -15.63 10.73 -13.30
CA TYR A 69 -15.44 11.89 -12.44
C TYR A 69 -16.27 11.77 -11.14
N PRO A 70 -15.69 12.05 -9.96
CA PRO A 70 -16.45 12.09 -8.72
C PRO A 70 -17.44 13.26 -8.72
N THR A 71 -18.66 13.04 -8.25
CA THR A 71 -19.70 14.08 -8.12
C THR A 71 -20.22 14.14 -6.69
N PRO A 72 -20.90 15.21 -6.26
CA PRO A 72 -21.47 15.28 -4.90
C PRO A 72 -22.43 14.13 -4.57
N VAL A 73 -23.15 13.62 -5.56
CA VAL A 73 -24.11 12.49 -5.40
C VAL A 73 -23.46 11.12 -5.62
N ASN A 74 -22.26 11.08 -6.21
CA ASN A 74 -21.45 9.88 -6.37
C ASN A 74 -19.97 10.22 -6.13
N PRO A 75 -19.55 10.39 -4.86
CA PRO A 75 -18.19 10.83 -4.53
C PRO A 75 -17.13 9.75 -4.73
N TYR A 76 -17.54 8.48 -4.87
CA TYR A 76 -16.67 7.32 -5.03
C TYR A 76 -17.19 6.43 -6.19
N PRO A 77 -17.13 6.90 -7.44
CA PRO A 77 -17.60 6.11 -8.58
C PRO A 77 -16.86 4.78 -8.69
N GLN A 78 -17.44 3.77 -9.32
CA GLN A 78 -16.82 2.44 -9.39
C GLN A 78 -15.45 2.47 -10.08
N SER A 79 -14.41 2.03 -9.37
CA SER A 79 -13.11 1.69 -9.94
C SER A 79 -13.12 0.22 -10.38
N ASN A 80 -13.21 -0.03 -11.68
CA ASN A 80 -13.16 -1.37 -12.24
C ASN A 80 -11.97 -1.50 -13.20
N ARG A 81 -11.04 -2.43 -12.94
CA ARG A 81 -9.87 -2.69 -13.81
C ARG A 81 -10.27 -2.92 -15.28
N SER A 82 -11.41 -3.55 -15.54
CA SER A 82 -11.90 -3.82 -16.89
C SER A 82 -12.40 -2.56 -17.61
N TRP A 83 -12.73 -1.50 -16.86
CA TRP A 83 -13.17 -0.20 -17.38
C TRP A 83 -12.02 0.81 -17.46
N THR A 84 -10.92 0.57 -16.75
CA THR A 84 -9.69 1.37 -16.81
C THR A 84 -8.85 1.10 -18.07
N ARG A 85 -9.47 1.08 -19.26
CA ARG A 85 -8.81 0.66 -20.51
C ARG A 85 -7.81 1.65 -21.09
N HIS A 86 -7.86 2.94 -20.71
CA HIS A 86 -6.98 3.99 -21.25
C HIS A 86 -6.50 4.96 -20.16
N LEU A 87 -5.78 4.45 -19.16
CA LEU A 87 -5.20 5.25 -18.08
C LEU A 87 -4.26 6.37 -18.57
N ASP A 88 -3.60 6.11 -19.69
CA ASP A 88 -2.69 7.00 -20.39
C ASP A 88 -3.40 8.23 -20.98
N LEU A 89 -4.64 8.07 -21.41
CA LEU A 89 -5.46 9.14 -22.00
C LEU A 89 -6.44 9.77 -21.00
N THR A 90 -6.62 9.16 -19.83
CA THR A 90 -7.55 9.66 -18.82
C THR A 90 -6.83 10.65 -17.91
N PRO A 91 -7.26 11.92 -17.85
CA PRO A 91 -6.66 12.90 -16.94
C PRO A 91 -7.00 12.58 -15.49
N VAL A 92 -6.11 12.94 -14.57
CA VAL A 92 -6.40 12.91 -13.13
C VAL A 92 -7.52 13.90 -12.79
N HIS A 93 -8.45 13.49 -11.94
CA HIS A 93 -9.59 14.30 -11.50
C HIS A 93 -9.28 15.01 -10.18
N ALA A 94 -9.84 16.20 -9.95
CA ALA A 94 -9.83 16.75 -8.61
C ALA A 94 -10.69 15.88 -7.69
N GLY A 95 -10.18 15.55 -6.50
CA GLY A 95 -10.88 14.68 -5.57
C GLY A 95 -10.54 13.20 -5.80
N TRP A 96 -11.54 12.33 -5.73
CA TRP A 96 -11.32 10.88 -5.76
C TRP A 96 -10.97 10.36 -7.16
N ASN A 97 -9.97 9.47 -7.25
CA ASN A 97 -9.48 8.89 -8.50
C ASN A 97 -9.47 7.36 -8.52
N GLY A 98 -9.57 6.70 -7.37
CA GLY A 98 -9.46 5.26 -7.32
C GLY A 98 -9.06 4.73 -5.95
N VAL A 99 -8.57 3.50 -5.96
CA VAL A 99 -8.07 2.80 -4.78
C VAL A 99 -6.71 2.17 -5.05
N ALA A 100 -5.93 2.03 -4.00
CA ALA A 100 -4.67 1.32 -3.99
C ALA A 100 -4.55 0.51 -2.69
N THR A 101 -3.50 -0.30 -2.56
CA THR A 101 -3.21 -1.05 -1.33
C THR A 101 -1.82 -0.69 -0.83
N LYS A 102 -1.69 -0.39 0.47
CA LYS A 102 -0.41 -0.15 1.15
C LYS A 102 -0.41 -0.86 2.48
N ASP A 103 0.67 -1.58 2.79
CA ASP A 103 0.80 -2.34 4.05
C ASP A 103 -0.39 -3.27 4.34
N GLY A 104 -0.97 -3.87 3.30
CA GLY A 104 -2.13 -4.76 3.40
C GLY A 104 -3.48 -4.05 3.55
N GLN A 105 -3.52 -2.72 3.56
CA GLN A 105 -4.74 -1.92 3.71
C GLN A 105 -5.16 -1.26 2.39
N VAL A 106 -6.46 -1.26 2.10
CA VAL A 106 -7.02 -0.50 0.98
C VAL A 106 -7.04 0.98 1.34
N VAL A 107 -6.50 1.79 0.44
CA VAL A 107 -6.38 3.24 0.56
C VAL A 107 -7.11 3.89 -0.61
N GLN A 108 -7.88 4.94 -0.33
CA GLN A 108 -8.54 5.76 -1.34
C GLN A 108 -7.59 6.82 -1.87
N VAL A 109 -7.48 6.93 -3.19
CA VAL A 109 -6.58 7.86 -3.86
C VAL A 109 -7.33 9.14 -4.17
N TYR A 110 -6.95 10.22 -3.49
CA TYR A 110 -7.44 11.56 -3.75
C TYR A 110 -6.34 12.41 -4.38
N ALA A 111 -6.66 13.11 -5.45
CA ALA A 111 -5.77 14.05 -6.07
C ALA A 111 -6.19 15.49 -5.77
N GLN A 112 -5.23 16.31 -5.38
CA GLN A 112 -5.38 17.74 -5.22
C GLN A 112 -4.66 18.40 -6.40
N LEU A 113 -5.45 18.90 -7.35
CA LEU A 113 -4.90 19.61 -8.52
C LEU A 113 -4.32 20.94 -8.03
N LEU A 114 -3.02 21.13 -8.25
CA LEU A 114 -2.41 22.44 -8.07
C LEU A 114 -2.96 23.37 -9.16
N SER A 115 -3.77 24.34 -8.76
CA SER A 115 -4.28 25.37 -9.66
C SER A 115 -3.10 26.10 -10.27
N ARG A 116 -2.87 25.96 -11.59
CA ARG A 116 -1.98 26.84 -12.33
C ARG A 116 -2.72 28.14 -12.61
N TRP A 117 -2.95 28.92 -11.57
CA TRP A 117 -3.37 30.30 -11.69
C TRP A 117 -2.44 31.12 -10.80
N ASN A 118 -1.46 31.72 -11.46
CA ASN A 118 -0.82 32.95 -11.02
C ASN A 118 -1.70 34.10 -11.54
#